data_AF-A0A915DPT9-F1
#
_entry.id   AF-A0A915DPT9-F1
#
_cell.length_a   1.000
_cell.length_b   1.000
_cell.length_c   1.000
_cell.angle_alpha   90.00
_cell.angle_beta   90.00
_cell.angle_gamma   90.00
#
_symmetry.space_group_name_H-M   'P 1'
#
loop_
_entity.id
_entity.type
_entity.pdbx_description
1 polymer ?
#
loop_
_entity_poly.entity_id
_entity_poly.type
_entity_poly.pdbx_seq_one_letter_code
_entity_poly.pdbx_strand_id
1 'polypeptide(L)'
;MRLAAVEVEEKSSDKRAFNLLYKSDLRLFELAAATATERKTWHRLIENQVAVTRQEMPDASSLFDTLSTSPSNATFNSPYKVARSTIVGQEDEPGNRQGVGLAKIEQVHVMTHPSLVNAAEITVQQPKILEHAQPIVTQADRLTRNDKMIVNALVDKHNILAELLKQQNKGNPEELERISEMMTGLSVAELKQRSSKELAMSAIVHGNRLLDSINKGKFGYECKERRDKLVLDESEKHLPSVPCYKLTAVAAPLMNHLKALMQVIQDQEMEIASLKQEVVRARDSNGPGEEQPARKHF
;
A
#
# COMPACT_ATOMS: atom_id res chain seq x y z
N MET A 1 -3.29 15.00 -2.58
CA MET A 1 -4.70 14.73 -2.96
C MET A 1 -5.45 14.31 -1.71
N ARG A 2 -6.63 14.89 -1.43
CA ARG A 2 -7.46 14.48 -0.28
C ARG A 2 -8.45 13.42 -0.74
N LEU A 3 -8.38 12.23 -0.15
CA LEU A 3 -9.22 11.08 -0.51
C LEU A 3 -10.66 11.18 0.00
N ALA A 4 -10.94 12.03 1.00
CA ALA A 4 -12.26 12.14 1.63
C ALA A 4 -13.42 12.46 0.67
N ALA A 5 -13.13 13.13 -0.44
CA ALA A 5 -14.11 13.61 -1.42
C ALA A 5 -14.13 12.79 -2.73
N VAL A 6 -13.59 11.57 -2.73
CA VAL A 6 -13.54 10.69 -3.90
C VAL A 6 -14.77 9.78 -3.94
N GLU A 7 -15.40 9.67 -5.11
CA GLU A 7 -16.38 8.64 -5.44
C GLU A 7 -15.79 7.69 -6.48
N VAL A 8 -16.10 6.40 -6.34
CA VAL A 8 -15.66 5.35 -7.25
C VAL A 8 -16.88 4.87 -8.04
N GLU A 9 -16.78 4.85 -9.37
CA GLU A 9 -17.86 4.40 -10.25
C GLU A 9 -17.37 3.29 -11.17
N GLU A 10 -18.14 2.21 -11.30
CA GLU A 10 -17.84 1.13 -12.24
C GLU A 10 -18.19 1.53 -13.68
N LYS A 11 -17.29 1.23 -14.62
CA LYS A 11 -17.55 1.48 -16.03
C LYS A 11 -18.34 0.31 -16.63
N SER A 12 -19.58 0.57 -17.05
CA SER A 12 -20.45 -0.44 -17.65
C SER A 12 -19.90 -1.04 -18.96
N SER A 13 -19.07 -0.28 -19.68
CA SER A 13 -18.49 -0.70 -20.96
C SER A 13 -17.24 -1.57 -20.84
N ASP A 14 -16.50 -1.52 -19.73
CA ASP A 14 -15.30 -2.36 -19.50
C ASP A 14 -15.24 -2.84 -18.05
N LYS A 15 -15.35 -4.16 -17.87
CA LYS A 15 -15.34 -4.84 -16.57
C LYS A 15 -14.00 -4.75 -15.82
N ARG A 16 -12.95 -4.23 -16.46
CA ARG A 16 -11.63 -3.97 -15.87
C ARG A 16 -11.40 -2.50 -15.54
N ALA A 17 -12.27 -1.61 -16.00
CA ALA A 17 -12.13 -0.17 -15.81
C ALA A 17 -13.09 0.37 -14.75
N PHE A 18 -12.66 1.45 -14.10
CA PHE A 18 -13.46 2.20 -13.14
C PHE A 18 -13.02 3.67 -13.16
N ASN A 19 -13.90 4.54 -12.68
CA ASN A 19 -13.67 5.96 -12.62
C ASN A 19 -13.51 6.41 -11.17
N LEU A 20 -12.62 7.38 -10.94
CA LEU A 20 -12.52 8.12 -9.70
C LEU A 20 -12.95 9.56 -9.93
N LEU A 21 -14.00 9.99 -9.24
CA LEU A 21 -14.52 11.35 -9.27
C LEU A 21 -14.13 12.09 -7.99
N TYR A 22 -13.35 13.16 -8.12
CA TYR A 22 -13.04 14.06 -7.02
C TYR A 22 -14.09 15.17 -6.94
N LYS A 23 -14.98 15.14 -5.95
CA LYS A 23 -16.05 16.15 -5.83
C LYS A 23 -15.54 17.57 -5.59
N SER A 24 -14.35 17.72 -4.99
CA SER A 24 -13.77 19.02 -4.67
C SER A 24 -13.46 19.88 -5.89
N ASP A 25 -13.15 19.25 -7.02
CA ASP A 25 -12.72 19.93 -8.24
C ASP A 25 -13.19 19.26 -9.53
N LEU A 26 -14.17 18.35 -9.41
CA LEU A 26 -14.82 17.63 -10.51
C LEU A 26 -13.85 16.88 -11.43
N ARG A 27 -12.65 16.56 -10.94
CA ARG A 27 -11.68 15.78 -11.73
C ARG A 27 -12.09 14.33 -11.81
N LEU A 28 -12.11 13.80 -13.03
CA LEU A 28 -12.39 12.41 -13.34
C LEU A 28 -11.10 11.70 -13.76
N PHE A 29 -10.79 10.58 -13.13
CA PHE A 29 -9.69 9.71 -13.52
C PHE A 29 -10.24 8.36 -13.95
N GLU A 30 -9.97 7.97 -15.19
CA GLU A 30 -10.28 6.63 -15.69
C GLU A 30 -9.08 5.70 -15.45
N LEU A 31 -9.32 4.58 -14.78
CA LEU A 31 -8.31 3.59 -14.41
C LEU A 31 -8.74 2.21 -14.91
N ALA A 32 -7.80 1.45 -15.46
CA ALA A 32 -8.03 0.07 -15.89
C ALA A 32 -7.03 -0.87 -15.20
N ALA A 33 -7.55 -1.92 -14.55
CA ALA A 33 -6.73 -2.96 -13.94
C ALA A 33 -6.35 -4.05 -14.96
N ALA A 34 -5.36 -4.88 -14.64
CA ALA A 34 -4.98 -5.99 -15.51
C ALA A 34 -6.09 -7.06 -15.57
N THR A 35 -6.82 -7.25 -14.46
CA THR A 35 -7.93 -8.22 -14.38
C THR A 35 -9.18 -7.63 -13.71
N ALA A 36 -10.35 -8.22 -14.00
CA ALA A 36 -11.62 -7.80 -13.41
C ALA A 36 -11.69 -8.03 -11.88
N THR A 37 -10.98 -9.04 -11.38
CA THR A 37 -10.83 -9.34 -9.95
C THR A 37 -9.99 -8.28 -9.26
N GLU A 38 -8.86 -7.90 -9.87
CA GLU A 38 -8.00 -6.83 -9.36
C GLU A 38 -8.76 -5.49 -9.28
N ARG A 39 -9.56 -5.16 -10.29
CA ARG A 39 -10.44 -3.98 -10.27
C ARG A 39 -11.42 -3.99 -9.09
N LYS A 40 -12.01 -5.15 -8.74
CA LYS A 40 -12.89 -5.27 -7.55
C LYS A 40 -12.11 -5.06 -6.25
N THR A 41 -10.88 -5.56 -6.18
CA THR A 41 -9.99 -5.34 -5.02
C THR A 41 -9.67 -3.86 -4.87
N TRP A 42 -9.30 -3.17 -5.95
CA TRP A 42 -9.05 -1.72 -5.95
C TRP A 42 -10.27 -0.93 -5.50
N HIS A 43 -11.46 -1.25 -6.04
CA HIS A 43 -12.71 -0.61 -5.64
C HIS A 43 -12.93 -0.67 -4.12
N ARG A 44 -12.86 -1.89 -3.56
CA ARG A 44 -13.07 -2.12 -2.11
C ARG A 44 -12.03 -1.41 -1.25
N LEU A 45 -10.76 -1.41 -1.65
CA LEU A 45 -9.69 -0.75 -0.90
C LEU A 45 -9.87 0.77 -0.88
N ILE A 46 -10.21 1.35 -2.03
CA ILE A 46 -10.42 2.79 -2.17
C ILE A 46 -11.65 3.21 -1.36
N GLU A 47 -12.78 2.53 -1.48
CA GLU A 47 -13.98 2.84 -0.69
C GLU A 47 -13.74 2.75 0.81
N ASN A 48 -13.03 1.72 1.27
CA ASN A 48 -12.69 1.57 2.68
C ASN A 48 -11.80 2.73 3.15
N GLN A 49 -10.78 3.10 2.35
CA GLN A 49 -9.91 4.22 2.69
C GLN A 49 -10.67 5.55 2.69
N VAL A 50 -11.62 5.77 1.77
CA VAL A 50 -12.49 6.94 1.75
C VAL A 50 -13.35 6.99 3.03
N ALA A 51 -13.94 5.87 3.43
CA ALA A 51 -14.77 5.78 4.65
C ALA A 51 -13.96 6.09 5.92
N VAL A 52 -12.75 5.53 6.05
CA VAL A 52 -11.84 5.81 7.17
C VAL A 52 -11.44 7.29 7.19
N THR A 53 -11.08 7.85 6.04
CA THR A 53 -10.67 9.26 5.94
C THR A 53 -11.83 10.22 6.27
N ARG A 54 -13.08 9.83 5.98
CA ARG A 54 -14.27 10.59 6.38
C ARG A 54 -14.54 10.52 7.88
N GLN A 55 -14.17 9.43 8.56
CA GLN A 55 -14.29 9.32 10.02
C GLN A 55 -13.18 10.09 10.76
N GLU A 56 -11.98 10.17 10.20
CA GLU A 56 -10.85 10.90 10.79
C GLU A 56 -10.95 12.44 10.64
N MET A 57 -11.87 12.92 9.82
CA MET A 57 -12.19 14.34 9.69
C MET A 57 -13.54 14.61 10.37
N PRO A 58 -13.58 15.25 11.55
CA PRO A 58 -14.81 15.87 12.01
C PRO A 58 -15.10 17.04 11.05
N ASP A 59 -16.11 16.86 10.22
CA ASP A 59 -16.69 17.97 9.48
C ASP A 59 -17.13 19.03 10.51
N ALA A 60 -16.51 20.21 10.42
CA ALA A 60 -16.87 21.41 11.18
C ALA A 60 -18.26 21.98 10.83
N SER A 61 -19.12 21.16 10.22
CA SER A 61 -20.53 21.41 9.91
C SER A 61 -21.49 20.53 10.75
N SER A 62 -21.00 19.56 11.54
CA SER A 62 -21.85 18.67 12.35
C SER A 62 -22.21 19.21 13.75
N LEU A 63 -21.69 20.37 14.14
CA LEU A 63 -21.98 20.97 15.46
C LEU A 63 -23.31 21.74 15.54
N PHE A 64 -24.07 21.87 14.45
CA PHE A 64 -25.33 22.62 14.44
C PHE A 64 -26.61 21.78 14.34
N ASP A 65 -26.52 20.47 14.12
CA ASP A 65 -27.70 19.62 13.88
C ASP A 65 -28.21 18.87 15.12
N THR A 66 -27.57 19.04 16.29
CA THR A 66 -27.97 18.34 17.53
C THR A 66 -28.87 19.16 18.46
N LEU A 67 -29.48 20.26 17.97
CA LEU A 67 -30.47 21.04 18.71
C LEU A 67 -31.59 21.55 17.79
N SER A 68 -32.39 20.67 17.21
CA SER A 68 -33.83 20.93 17.01
C SER A 68 -34.61 19.70 16.52
N THR A 69 -35.69 19.42 17.26
CA THR A 69 -36.97 18.86 16.81
C THR A 69 -37.09 17.37 16.41
N SER A 70 -37.68 16.63 17.36
CA SER A 70 -38.76 15.64 17.23
C SER A 70 -38.60 14.39 16.33
N PRO A 71 -38.69 13.18 16.90
CA PRO A 71 -38.83 11.96 16.12
C PRO A 71 -40.31 11.63 15.88
N SER A 72 -40.71 11.51 14.61
CA SER A 72 -41.96 10.86 14.20
C SER A 72 -41.67 9.70 13.26
N ASN A 73 -42.08 8.52 13.74
CA ASN A 73 -42.53 7.31 13.04
C ASN A 73 -41.60 6.46 12.15
N ALA A 74 -41.62 5.17 12.51
CA ALA A 74 -41.57 3.95 11.69
C ALA A 74 -40.20 3.50 11.13
N THR A 75 -39.77 2.23 11.14
CA THR A 75 -40.26 0.92 11.63
C THR A 75 -39.11 -0.11 11.43
N PHE A 76 -39.09 -1.18 12.24
CA PHE A 76 -38.38 -2.48 12.05
C PHE A 76 -36.87 -2.53 12.38
N ASN A 77 -36.30 -3.51 13.09
CA ASN A 77 -36.78 -4.68 13.83
C ASN A 77 -35.59 -5.29 14.61
N SER A 78 -35.74 -5.59 15.91
CA SER A 78 -35.19 -6.78 16.64
C SER A 78 -35.22 -6.61 18.17
N PRO A 79 -35.32 -7.68 18.97
CA PRO A 79 -36.51 -7.87 19.78
C PRO A 79 -36.16 -8.21 21.24
N TYR A 80 -36.00 -7.23 22.12
CA TYR A 80 -36.07 -7.47 23.56
C TYR A 80 -36.49 -6.20 24.28
N LYS A 81 -37.78 -6.03 24.63
CA LYS A 81 -38.19 -5.21 25.77
C LYS A 81 -39.39 -5.78 26.49
N VAL A 82 -39.14 -6.01 27.78
CA VAL A 82 -40.05 -6.25 28.88
C VAL A 82 -41.02 -5.07 29.03
N ALA A 83 -42.27 -5.40 29.30
CA ALA A 83 -43.39 -4.47 29.47
C ALA A 83 -43.16 -3.45 30.60
N ARG A 84 -43.60 -2.20 30.39
CA ARG A 84 -43.75 -1.22 31.45
C ARG A 84 -45.13 -0.57 31.38
N SER A 85 -45.88 -0.76 32.46
CA SER A 85 -47.22 -0.25 32.70
C SER A 85 -47.20 1.23 33.12
N THR A 86 -48.24 1.92 32.67
CA THR A 86 -48.85 3.21 33.04
C THR A 86 -48.57 3.77 34.44
N ILE A 87 -48.62 5.10 34.59
CA ILE A 87 -49.77 5.85 35.17
C ILE A 87 -49.41 7.36 35.27
N VAL A 88 -50.43 8.17 34.98
CA VAL A 88 -50.55 9.64 34.98
C VAL A 88 -50.70 10.19 36.40
N GLY A 89 -50.27 11.43 36.64
CA GLY A 89 -50.70 12.20 37.83
C GLY A 89 -50.12 13.61 37.85
N GLN A 90 -50.99 14.60 37.74
CA GLN A 90 -50.78 16.05 37.74
C GLN A 90 -51.62 16.63 38.87
N GLU A 91 -51.10 17.56 39.67
CA GLU A 91 -51.84 18.49 40.55
C GLU A 91 -50.89 19.67 40.90
N ASP A 92 -51.27 20.91 41.19
CA ASP A 92 -52.44 21.78 40.93
C ASP A 92 -52.09 23.19 41.51
N GLU A 93 -52.80 24.23 41.08
CA GLU A 93 -52.82 25.60 41.65
C GLU A 93 -54.17 25.84 42.41
N PRO A 94 -54.28 26.78 43.38
CA PRO A 94 -55.46 26.85 44.27
C PRO A 94 -56.40 28.07 44.04
N GLY A 95 -57.68 27.92 44.40
CA GLY A 95 -58.61 29.06 44.50
C GLY A 95 -60.11 28.78 44.79
N ASN A 96 -60.47 28.70 46.08
CA ASN A 96 -61.67 29.23 46.78
C ASN A 96 -63.05 29.38 46.05
N ARG A 97 -64.12 28.71 46.57
CA ARG A 97 -65.36 29.33 47.12
C ARG A 97 -66.43 28.29 47.55
N GLN A 98 -67.27 28.76 48.48
CA GLN A 98 -68.31 28.12 49.31
C GLN A 98 -69.46 27.38 48.58
N GLY A 99 -70.09 26.43 49.28
CA GLY A 99 -71.55 26.22 49.21
C GLY A 99 -72.09 24.78 49.19
N VAL A 100 -72.59 24.33 50.35
CA VAL A 100 -73.74 23.43 50.59
C VAL A 100 -73.77 22.00 50.03
N GLY A 101 -73.83 21.03 50.95
CA GLY A 101 -74.80 19.93 50.87
C GLY A 101 -74.30 18.55 50.43
N LEU A 102 -74.63 17.55 51.26
CA LEU A 102 -74.81 16.13 50.93
C LEU A 102 -73.55 15.29 50.65
N ALA A 103 -73.07 14.60 51.69
CA ALA A 103 -73.03 13.14 51.78
C ALA A 103 -71.98 12.74 52.82
N LYS A 104 -72.41 12.05 53.87
CA LYS A 104 -71.52 11.36 54.80
C LYS A 104 -70.87 10.19 54.05
N ILE A 105 -69.76 10.46 53.38
CA ILE A 105 -68.89 9.44 52.80
C ILE A 105 -67.97 8.98 53.93
N GLU A 106 -68.20 7.76 54.40
CA GLU A 106 -67.36 7.06 55.35
C GLU A 106 -65.97 6.86 54.72
N GLN A 107 -65.00 7.70 55.08
CA GLN A 107 -63.63 7.61 54.58
C GLN A 107 -62.94 6.39 55.21
N VAL A 108 -62.71 5.38 54.39
CA VAL A 108 -61.89 4.21 54.72
C VAL A 108 -60.43 4.69 54.87
N HIS A 109 -59.90 4.60 56.09
CA HIS A 109 -58.52 4.91 56.40
C HIS A 109 -57.60 3.78 55.91
N VAL A 110 -57.00 3.95 54.72
CA VAL A 110 -55.97 3.03 54.22
C VAL A 110 -54.63 3.40 54.88
N MET A 111 -54.26 2.66 55.93
CA MET A 111 -52.91 2.72 56.49
C MET A 111 -51.92 2.16 55.45
N THR A 112 -51.25 3.03 54.71
CA THR A 112 -50.07 2.63 53.95
C THR A 112 -48.87 2.63 54.90
N HIS A 113 -48.12 1.52 54.85
CA HIS A 113 -47.02 1.13 55.73
C HIS A 113 -45.95 2.21 55.98
N PRO A 114 -45.17 2.13 57.08
CA PRO A 114 -44.13 3.10 57.40
C PRO A 114 -43.12 3.23 56.25
N SER A 115 -42.91 4.45 55.78
CA SER A 115 -41.88 4.79 54.80
C SER A 115 -40.52 4.35 55.34
N LEU A 116 -39.93 3.33 54.71
CA LEU A 116 -38.66 2.71 55.13
C LEU A 116 -37.46 3.66 55.09
N VAL A 117 -37.58 4.82 54.43
CA VAL A 117 -36.56 5.88 54.42
C VAL A 117 -37.26 7.23 54.34
N ASN A 118 -36.78 8.22 55.10
CA ASN A 118 -37.27 9.60 54.99
C ASN A 118 -36.60 10.24 53.76
N ALA A 119 -37.36 10.86 52.85
CA ALA A 119 -36.78 11.49 51.65
C ALA A 119 -35.76 12.60 51.98
N ALA A 120 -35.78 13.11 53.22
CA ALA A 120 -34.79 14.04 53.76
C ALA A 120 -33.39 13.42 54.00
N GLU A 121 -33.23 12.10 53.92
CA GLU A 121 -31.97 11.38 54.15
C GLU A 121 -31.17 11.12 52.86
N ILE A 122 -31.73 11.44 51.69
CA ILE A 122 -31.07 11.22 50.40
C ILE A 122 -30.21 12.45 50.05
N THR A 123 -28.94 12.43 50.44
CA THR A 123 -27.95 13.40 49.93
C THR A 123 -27.44 12.96 48.56
N VAL A 124 -27.95 13.56 47.49
CA VAL A 124 -27.40 13.39 46.13
C VAL A 124 -26.09 14.18 46.06
N GLN A 125 -24.96 13.52 46.31
CA GLN A 125 -23.65 14.12 46.05
C GLN A 125 -23.42 14.20 44.55
N GLN A 126 -23.08 15.39 44.04
CA GLN A 126 -22.69 15.57 42.65
C GLN A 126 -21.49 14.67 42.32
N PRO A 127 -21.44 14.05 41.13
CA PRO A 127 -20.27 13.30 40.70
C PRO A 127 -19.05 14.23 40.74
N LYS A 128 -18.09 13.94 41.63
CA LYS A 128 -16.84 14.69 41.72
C LYS A 128 -16.05 14.45 40.43
N ILE A 129 -16.07 15.44 39.53
CA ILE A 129 -15.25 15.41 38.31
C ILE A 129 -13.80 15.50 38.76
N LEU A 130 -13.06 14.41 38.61
CA LEU A 130 -11.63 14.36 38.93
C LEU A 130 -10.87 15.05 37.80
N GLU A 131 -10.62 16.35 37.94
CA GLU A 131 -9.94 17.19 36.94
C GLU A 131 -8.50 16.74 36.62
N HIS A 132 -7.90 15.84 37.42
CA HIS A 132 -6.51 15.41 37.30
C HIS A 132 -6.32 13.90 37.23
N ALA A 133 -7.36 13.13 36.86
CA ALA A 133 -7.20 11.70 36.67
C ALA A 133 -6.31 11.42 35.45
N GLN A 134 -5.07 10.98 35.70
CA GLN A 134 -4.24 10.45 34.62
C GLN A 134 -4.83 9.13 34.11
N PRO A 135 -4.89 8.91 32.78
CA PRO A 135 -5.42 7.67 32.23
C PRO A 135 -4.64 6.47 32.78
N ILE A 136 -5.35 5.51 33.39
CA ILE A 136 -4.76 4.26 33.87
C ILE A 136 -4.41 3.43 32.64
N VAL A 137 -3.18 3.54 32.17
CA VAL A 137 -2.69 2.72 31.06
C VAL A 137 -2.48 1.31 31.59
N THR A 138 -3.28 0.37 31.10
CA THR A 138 -3.14 -1.04 31.52
C THR A 138 -1.82 -1.61 31.02
N GLN A 139 -1.32 -2.69 31.66
CA GLN A 139 -0.10 -3.36 31.18
C GLN A 139 -0.25 -3.84 29.72
N ALA A 140 -1.47 -4.23 29.33
CA ALA A 140 -1.79 -4.59 27.94
C ALA A 140 -1.62 -3.38 27.00
N ASP A 141 -2.13 -2.20 27.37
CA ASP A 141 -1.99 -0.99 26.56
C ASP A 141 -0.53 -0.50 26.45
N ARG A 142 0.30 -0.76 27.48
CA ARG A 142 1.74 -0.51 27.41
C ARG A 142 2.42 -1.46 26.44
N LEU A 143 2.06 -2.74 26.48
CA LEU A 143 2.59 -3.75 25.58
C LEU A 143 2.22 -3.43 24.12
N THR A 144 0.95 -3.10 23.84
CA THR A 144 0.52 -2.73 22.48
C THR A 144 1.23 -1.47 21.97
N ARG A 145 1.52 -0.49 22.83
CA ARG A 145 2.35 0.67 22.45
C ARG A 145 3.79 0.26 22.11
N ASN A 146 4.37 -0.65 22.90
CA ASN A 146 5.72 -1.15 22.63
C ASN A 146 5.78 -1.93 21.31
N ASP A 147 4.80 -2.80 21.05
CA ASP A 147 4.72 -3.54 19.79
C ASP A 147 4.61 -2.60 18.59
N LYS A 148 3.80 -1.54 18.70
CA LYS A 148 3.73 -0.49 17.66
C LYS A 148 5.07 0.21 17.44
N MET A 149 5.81 0.53 18.51
CA MET A 149 7.14 1.13 18.40
C MET A 149 8.13 0.18 17.71
N ILE A 150 8.08 -1.12 18.04
CA ILE A 150 8.93 -2.14 17.41
C ILE A 150 8.59 -2.26 15.91
N VAL A 151 7.31 -2.34 15.57
CA VAL A 151 6.86 -2.40 14.17
C VAL A 151 7.31 -1.16 13.40
N ASN A 152 7.12 0.04 13.96
CA ASN A 152 7.58 1.28 13.32
C ASN A 152 9.11 1.29 13.14
N ALA A 153 9.88 0.89 14.16
CA ALA A 153 11.33 0.80 14.05
C ALA A 153 11.78 -0.22 12.98
N LEU A 154 11.05 -1.33 12.83
CA LEU A 154 11.32 -2.32 11.79
C LEU A 154 11.00 -1.76 10.39
N VAL A 155 9.90 -1.02 10.24
CA VAL A 155 9.55 -0.32 9.00
C VAL A 155 10.62 0.72 8.65
N ASP A 156 11.06 1.52 9.62
CA ASP A 156 12.11 2.52 9.42
C ASP A 156 13.43 1.87 9.01
N LYS A 157 13.83 0.78 9.69
CA LYS A 157 15.01 0.00 9.28
C LYS A 157 14.88 -0.51 7.85
N HIS A 158 13.72 -1.03 7.48
CA HIS A 158 13.46 -1.51 6.12
C HIS A 158 13.57 -0.37 5.09
N ASN A 159 13.01 0.80 5.40
CA ASN A 159 13.09 1.97 4.54
C ASN A 159 14.53 2.46 4.35
N ILE A 160 15.33 2.53 5.42
CA ILE A 160 16.75 2.89 5.37
C ILE A 160 17.52 1.89 4.51
N LEU A 161 17.30 0.58 4.71
CA LEU A 161 17.94 -0.46 3.89
C LEU A 161 17.55 -0.36 2.42
N ALA A 162 16.26 -0.15 2.13
CA ALA A 162 15.78 0.04 0.78
C ALA A 162 16.39 1.29 0.12
N GLU A 163 16.57 2.37 0.87
CA GLU A 163 17.21 3.59 0.38
C GLU A 163 18.70 3.37 0.09
N LEU A 164 19.44 2.73 1.00
CA LEU A 164 20.85 2.37 0.80
C LEU A 164 21.05 1.45 -0.41
N LEU A 165 20.18 0.45 -0.56
CA LEU A 165 20.22 -0.45 -1.73
C LEU A 165 19.82 0.26 -3.03
N LYS A 166 18.90 1.24 -2.98
CA LYS A 166 18.58 2.10 -4.12
C LYS A 166 19.72 3.05 -4.46
N GLN A 167 20.48 3.55 -3.49
CA GLN A 167 21.66 4.37 -3.75
C GLN A 167 22.75 3.55 -4.49
N GLN A 168 22.90 2.26 -4.16
CA GLN A 168 23.79 1.36 -4.92
C GLN A 168 23.22 0.89 -6.28
N ASN A 169 21.91 1.03 -6.52
CA ASN A 169 21.24 0.56 -7.75
C ASN A 169 20.67 1.68 -8.63
N LYS A 170 20.79 2.95 -8.24
CA LYS A 170 20.55 4.08 -9.15
C LYS A 170 21.68 4.04 -10.16
N GLY A 171 21.46 3.35 -11.27
CA GLY A 171 22.36 3.31 -12.41
C GLY A 171 22.63 4.74 -12.87
N ASN A 172 23.64 5.37 -12.29
CA ASN A 172 24.16 6.63 -12.77
C ASN A 172 24.74 6.31 -14.15
N PRO A 173 24.21 6.90 -15.24
CA PRO A 173 24.72 6.62 -16.58
C PRO A 173 26.24 6.89 -16.68
N GLU A 174 26.76 7.85 -15.91
CA GLU A 174 28.20 8.14 -15.84
C GLU A 174 29.01 7.05 -15.14
N GLU A 175 28.45 6.44 -14.09
CA GLU A 175 29.09 5.32 -13.40
C GLU A 175 29.07 4.06 -14.27
N LEU A 176 27.98 3.85 -14.99
CA LEU A 176 27.84 2.78 -15.98
C LEU A 176 28.89 2.91 -17.09
N GLU A 177 29.08 4.13 -17.58
CA GLU A 177 30.07 4.46 -18.59
C GLU A 177 31.50 4.27 -18.06
N ARG A 178 31.79 4.73 -16.84
CA ARG A 178 33.08 4.49 -16.16
C ARG A 178 33.38 2.99 -16.02
N ILE A 179 32.42 2.19 -15.55
CA ILE A 179 32.58 0.74 -15.39
C ILE A 179 32.86 0.08 -16.75
N SER A 180 32.11 0.46 -17.79
CA SER A 180 32.30 -0.06 -19.15
C SER A 180 33.68 0.30 -19.72
N GLU A 181 34.16 1.51 -19.45
CA GLU A 181 35.50 1.96 -19.86
C GLU A 181 36.62 1.20 -19.15
N MET A 182 36.49 0.94 -17.83
CA MET A 182 37.45 0.14 -17.08
C MET A 182 37.57 -1.30 -17.59
N MET A 183 36.52 -1.82 -18.23
CA MET A 183 36.50 -3.17 -18.81
C MET A 183 36.85 -3.18 -20.30
N THR A 184 36.94 -2.00 -20.93
CA THR A 184 37.35 -1.88 -22.33
C THR A 184 38.82 -2.28 -22.45
N GLY A 185 39.12 -3.25 -23.32
CA GLY A 185 40.47 -3.75 -23.56
C GLY A 185 40.88 -4.95 -22.70
N LEU A 186 40.04 -5.36 -21.73
CA LEU A 186 40.26 -6.61 -21.00
C LEU A 186 40.01 -7.82 -21.92
N SER A 187 40.78 -8.89 -21.67
CA SER A 187 40.58 -10.17 -22.31
C SER A 187 39.33 -10.88 -21.79
N VAL A 188 38.79 -11.84 -22.55
CA VAL A 188 37.62 -12.64 -22.13
C VAL A 188 37.91 -13.39 -20.82
N ALA A 189 39.15 -13.82 -20.59
CA ALA A 189 39.55 -14.52 -19.37
C ALA A 189 39.49 -13.62 -18.13
N GLU A 190 39.89 -12.35 -18.25
CA GLU A 190 39.82 -11.36 -17.17
C GLU A 190 38.38 -10.89 -16.93
N LEU A 191 37.62 -10.70 -18.01
CA LEU A 191 36.21 -10.32 -17.93
C LEU A 191 35.36 -11.37 -17.21
N LYS A 192 35.69 -12.65 -17.36
CA LYS A 192 35.00 -13.75 -16.66
C LYS A 192 35.05 -13.63 -15.13
N GLN A 193 36.06 -12.93 -14.58
CA GLN A 193 36.17 -12.72 -13.14
C GLN A 193 35.26 -11.58 -12.63
N ARG A 194 34.64 -10.82 -13.53
CA ARG A 194 33.72 -9.73 -13.20
C ARG A 194 32.30 -10.26 -12.97
N SER A 195 31.49 -9.44 -12.31
CA SER A 195 30.09 -9.79 -12.09
C SER A 195 29.35 -9.87 -13.42
N SER A 196 28.48 -10.88 -13.59
CA SER A 196 27.62 -11.00 -14.77
C SER A 196 26.73 -9.77 -14.98
N LYS A 197 26.37 -9.07 -13.90
CA LYS A 197 25.67 -7.77 -13.96
C LYS A 197 26.54 -6.70 -14.62
N GLU A 198 27.80 -6.59 -14.24
CA GLU A 198 28.76 -5.61 -14.82
C GLU A 198 29.02 -5.91 -16.30
N LEU A 199 29.17 -7.18 -16.65
CA LEU A 199 29.32 -7.61 -18.04
C LEU A 199 28.10 -7.25 -18.90
N ALA A 200 26.89 -7.50 -18.40
CA ALA A 200 25.65 -7.13 -19.09
C ALA A 200 25.52 -5.60 -19.24
N MET A 201 25.83 -4.86 -18.17
CA MET A 201 25.84 -3.39 -18.15
C MET A 201 26.79 -2.81 -19.20
N SER A 202 28.03 -3.30 -19.28
CA SER A 202 29.00 -2.84 -20.28
C SER A 202 28.62 -3.23 -21.71
N ALA A 203 28.05 -4.43 -21.90
CA ALA A 203 27.52 -4.82 -23.20
C ALA A 203 26.40 -3.87 -23.67
N ILE A 204 25.52 -3.43 -22.77
CA ILE A 204 24.49 -2.43 -23.09
C ILE A 204 25.12 -1.08 -23.49
N VAL A 205 26.12 -0.60 -22.74
CA VAL A 205 26.81 0.66 -23.06
C VAL A 205 27.49 0.61 -24.44
N HIS A 206 28.26 -0.44 -24.72
CA HIS A 206 28.89 -0.60 -26.03
C HIS A 206 27.87 -0.83 -27.15
N GLY A 207 26.76 -1.53 -26.89
CA GLY A 207 25.65 -1.68 -27.83
C GLY A 207 25.04 -0.33 -28.21
N ASN A 208 24.77 0.53 -27.23
CA ASN A 208 24.26 1.87 -27.45
C ASN A 208 25.26 2.76 -28.20
N ARG A 209 26.56 2.71 -27.83
CA ARG A 209 27.64 3.42 -28.55
C ARG A 209 27.75 2.96 -30.02
N LEU A 210 27.50 1.69 -30.30
CA LEU A 210 27.50 1.14 -31.65
C LEU A 210 26.30 1.69 -32.45
N LEU A 211 25.10 1.66 -31.87
CA LEU A 211 23.91 2.25 -32.46
C LEU A 211 24.10 3.75 -32.75
N ASP A 212 24.68 4.49 -31.81
CA ASP A 212 24.99 5.91 -31.98
C ASP A 212 25.99 6.15 -33.11
N SER A 213 27.01 5.29 -33.22
CA SER A 213 28.00 5.40 -34.29
C SER A 213 27.34 5.21 -35.66
N ILE A 214 26.44 4.21 -35.77
CA ILE A 214 25.63 3.94 -36.98
C ILE A 214 24.71 5.13 -37.30
N ASN A 215 24.00 5.63 -36.30
CA ASN A 215 23.07 6.74 -36.46
C ASN A 215 23.80 8.04 -36.86
N LYS A 216 24.94 8.35 -36.25
CA LYS A 216 25.78 9.50 -36.62
C LYS A 216 26.33 9.39 -38.05
N GLY A 217 26.62 8.17 -38.51
CA GLY A 217 26.94 7.92 -39.92
C GLY A 217 25.81 8.37 -40.83
N LYS A 218 24.57 7.93 -40.52
CA LYS A 218 23.34 8.20 -41.29
C LYS A 218 23.00 9.68 -41.49
N PHE A 219 23.31 10.54 -40.52
CA PHE A 219 23.01 11.98 -40.58
C PHE A 219 24.19 12.87 -41.02
N GLY A 220 25.38 12.32 -41.22
CA GLY A 220 26.62 13.09 -41.44
C GLY A 220 26.74 13.76 -42.82
N TYR A 221 25.88 13.43 -43.78
CA TYR A 221 25.95 13.94 -45.16
C TYR A 221 25.09 15.19 -45.41
N GLU A 222 24.09 15.49 -44.57
CA GLU A 222 23.17 16.62 -44.85
C GLU A 222 23.77 18.02 -44.60
N CYS A 223 24.97 18.14 -44.02
CA CYS A 223 25.52 19.43 -43.59
C CYS A 223 26.80 19.91 -44.33
N LYS A 224 27.38 19.12 -45.24
CA LYS A 224 28.65 19.50 -45.92
C LYS A 224 28.55 19.78 -47.41
N GLU A 225 27.51 19.36 -48.12
CA GLU A 225 27.39 19.53 -49.57
C GLU A 225 26.78 20.87 -50.02
N ARG A 226 27.22 22.00 -49.44
CA ARG A 226 26.88 23.33 -49.96
C ARG A 226 28.08 24.16 -50.39
N ARG A 227 29.23 23.54 -50.65
CA ARG A 227 30.38 24.22 -51.29
C ARG A 227 31.08 23.32 -52.30
N ASP A 228 30.82 23.65 -53.57
CA ASP A 228 31.64 23.52 -54.77
C ASP A 228 31.86 22.16 -55.49
N LYS A 229 31.22 22.09 -56.66
CA LYS A 229 31.70 21.66 -58.00
C LYS A 229 31.89 20.16 -58.34
N LEU A 230 30.87 19.67 -59.08
CA LEU A 230 30.90 19.05 -60.43
C LEU A 230 31.75 17.77 -60.74
N VAL A 231 30.97 16.71 -61.05
CA VAL A 231 31.14 15.55 -61.99
C VAL A 231 32.03 14.35 -61.57
N LEU A 232 31.39 13.22 -61.21
CA LEU A 232 31.25 11.98 -62.04
C LEU A 232 30.74 10.77 -61.19
N ASP A 233 29.66 10.15 -61.69
CA ASP A 233 29.07 8.84 -61.37
C ASP A 233 28.49 8.64 -59.95
N GLU A 234 27.17 8.89 -59.85
CA GLU A 234 26.44 9.35 -58.66
C GLU A 234 25.14 8.53 -58.45
N SER A 235 25.25 7.22 -58.25
CA SER A 235 24.07 6.42 -57.83
C SER A 235 24.31 5.41 -56.70
N GLU A 236 25.56 5.12 -56.32
CA GLU A 236 25.85 4.13 -55.26
C GLU A 236 26.90 4.58 -54.21
N LYS A 237 27.45 5.80 -54.31
CA LYS A 237 28.51 6.29 -53.42
C LYS A 237 28.05 7.11 -52.22
N HIS A 238 26.78 7.50 -52.14
CA HIS A 238 26.22 8.32 -51.05
C HIS A 238 25.30 7.54 -50.12
N LEU A 239 25.67 6.32 -49.78
CA LEU A 239 25.14 5.70 -48.58
C LEU A 239 25.97 6.22 -47.41
N PRO A 240 25.34 6.85 -46.40
CA PRO A 240 26.06 7.29 -45.22
C PRO A 240 26.69 6.08 -44.52
N SER A 241 27.99 5.88 -44.75
CA SER A 241 28.72 4.72 -44.25
C SER A 241 29.63 5.14 -43.10
N VAL A 242 29.46 4.50 -41.95
CA VAL A 242 30.37 4.69 -40.82
C VAL A 242 31.69 3.99 -41.14
N PRO A 243 32.84 4.65 -40.97
CA PRO A 243 34.13 4.00 -41.16
C PRO A 243 34.24 2.73 -40.31
N CYS A 244 34.60 1.61 -40.95
CA CYS A 244 34.64 0.29 -40.32
C CYS A 244 35.45 0.28 -39.02
N TYR A 245 36.60 0.97 -38.97
CA TYR A 245 37.43 1.05 -37.76
C TYR A 245 36.68 1.62 -36.53
N LYS A 246 35.73 2.55 -36.73
CA LYS A 246 34.92 3.10 -35.62
C LYS A 246 33.92 2.07 -35.10
N LEU A 247 33.30 1.32 -35.99
CA LEU A 247 32.39 0.23 -35.61
C LEU A 247 33.18 -0.88 -34.92
N THR A 248 34.33 -1.27 -35.46
CA THR A 248 35.21 -2.30 -34.88
C THR A 248 35.70 -1.91 -33.49
N ALA A 249 36.06 -0.65 -33.26
CA ALA A 249 36.51 -0.16 -31.97
C ALA A 249 35.45 -0.33 -30.86
N VAL A 250 34.16 -0.29 -31.20
CA VAL A 250 33.06 -0.50 -30.25
C VAL A 250 32.60 -1.97 -30.22
N ALA A 251 32.56 -2.63 -31.38
CA ALA A 251 32.09 -3.99 -31.52
C ALA A 251 33.05 -5.04 -30.92
N ALA A 252 34.37 -4.81 -30.96
CA ALA A 252 35.34 -5.74 -30.40
C ALA A 252 35.22 -5.86 -28.86
N PRO A 253 35.18 -4.76 -28.08
CA PRO A 253 34.85 -4.83 -26.66
C PRO A 253 33.47 -5.47 -26.41
N LEU A 254 32.43 -5.05 -27.12
CA LEU A 254 31.09 -5.63 -26.98
C LEU A 254 31.10 -7.16 -27.12
N MET A 255 31.78 -7.68 -28.16
CA MET A 255 31.88 -9.11 -28.41
C MET A 255 32.62 -9.84 -27.28
N ASN A 256 33.66 -9.24 -26.70
CA ASN A 256 34.39 -9.82 -25.58
C ASN A 256 33.52 -9.90 -24.31
N HIS A 257 32.75 -8.85 -24.01
CA HIS A 257 31.80 -8.85 -22.88
C HIS A 257 30.73 -9.93 -23.05
N LEU A 258 30.15 -10.07 -24.25
CA LEU A 258 29.14 -11.08 -24.54
C LEU A 258 29.70 -12.51 -24.48
N LYS A 259 30.93 -12.73 -24.98
CA LYS A 259 31.63 -14.03 -24.85
C LYS A 259 31.88 -14.39 -23.39
N ALA A 260 32.35 -13.45 -22.59
CA ALA A 260 32.57 -13.65 -21.16
C ALA A 260 31.24 -13.97 -20.44
N LEU A 261 30.18 -13.21 -20.73
CA LEU A 261 28.85 -13.44 -20.15
C LEU A 261 28.29 -14.82 -20.51
N MET A 262 28.42 -15.25 -21.77
CA MET A 262 28.02 -16.59 -22.21
C MET A 262 28.78 -17.68 -21.45
N GLN A 263 30.10 -17.52 -21.25
CA GLN A 263 30.90 -18.47 -20.49
C GLN A 263 30.48 -18.54 -19.02
N VAL A 264 30.20 -17.39 -18.39
CA VAL A 264 29.69 -17.32 -17.01
C VAL A 264 28.34 -18.02 -16.89
N ILE A 265 27.42 -17.82 -17.84
CA ILE A 265 26.13 -18.51 -17.85
C ILE A 265 26.30 -20.02 -17.98
N GLN A 266 27.17 -20.48 -18.88
CA GLN A 266 27.44 -21.92 -19.05
C GLN A 266 28.02 -22.53 -17.76
N ASP A 267 28.93 -21.84 -17.10
CA ASP A 267 29.48 -22.30 -15.82
C ASP A 267 28.39 -22.39 -14.73
N GLN A 268 27.50 -21.41 -14.65
CA GLN A 268 26.36 -21.43 -13.74
C GLN A 268 25.38 -22.56 -14.06
N GLU A 269 25.11 -22.84 -15.33
CA GLU A 269 24.27 -23.97 -15.75
C GLU A 269 24.89 -25.32 -15.34
N MET A 270 26.21 -25.48 -15.50
CA MET A 270 26.94 -26.67 -15.06
C MET A 270 26.91 -26.83 -13.54
N GLU A 271 27.10 -25.74 -12.79
CA GLU A 271 27.03 -25.74 -11.33
C GLU A 271 25.63 -26.13 -10.84
N ILE A 272 24.58 -25.54 -11.42
CA ILE A 272 23.18 -25.90 -11.11
C ILE A 272 22.91 -27.37 -11.42
N ALA A 273 23.41 -27.89 -12.54
CA ALA A 273 23.25 -29.31 -12.88
C ALA A 273 23.95 -30.22 -11.85
N SER A 274 25.16 -29.85 -11.41
CA SER A 274 25.91 -30.58 -10.40
C SER A 274 25.22 -30.57 -9.03
N LEU A 275 24.78 -29.38 -8.57
CA LEU A 275 24.04 -29.21 -7.32
C LEU A 275 22.72 -29.99 -7.34
N LYS A 276 22.00 -30.00 -8.46
CA LYS A 276 20.80 -30.84 -8.61
C LYS A 276 21.13 -32.32 -8.43
N GLN A 277 22.22 -32.79 -9.02
CA GLN A 277 22.66 -34.19 -8.88
C GLN A 277 23.09 -34.50 -7.44
N GLU A 278 23.73 -33.56 -6.74
CA GLU A 278 24.08 -33.71 -5.33
C GLU A 278 22.85 -33.75 -4.43
N VAL A 279 21.86 -32.87 -4.66
CA VAL A 279 20.59 -32.86 -3.92
C VAL A 279 19.82 -34.16 -4.12
N VAL A 280 19.78 -34.71 -5.34
CA VAL A 280 19.16 -36.02 -5.61
C VAL A 280 19.90 -37.12 -4.84
N ARG A 281 21.23 -37.16 -4.90
CA ARG A 281 22.03 -38.13 -4.13
C ARG A 281 21.83 -38.01 -2.63
N ALA A 282 21.81 -36.79 -2.09
CA ALA A 282 21.59 -36.51 -0.67
C ALA A 282 20.19 -36.91 -0.20
N ARG A 283 19.18 -36.76 -1.08
CA ARG A 283 17.82 -37.21 -0.83
C ARG A 283 17.72 -38.74 -0.82
N ASP A 284 18.42 -39.41 -1.72
CA ASP A 284 18.44 -40.88 -1.78
C ASP A 284 19.21 -41.48 -0.60
N SER A 285 20.26 -40.82 -0.11
CA SER A 285 20.98 -41.22 1.11
C SER A 285 20.23 -40.93 2.41
N ASN A 286 19.22 -40.05 2.39
CA ASN A 286 18.35 -39.71 3.53
C ASN A 286 16.96 -40.38 3.45
N GLY A 287 16.80 -41.45 2.65
CA GLY A 287 15.64 -42.34 2.67
C GLY A 287 15.46 -43.05 4.02
N PRO A 288 14.24 -43.54 4.33
CA PRO A 288 13.64 -43.51 5.67
C PRO A 288 14.49 -44.21 6.73
N GLY A 289 14.56 -43.58 7.90
CA GLY A 289 15.35 -44.02 9.03
C GLY A 289 15.21 -45.52 9.31
N GLU A 290 16.37 -46.11 9.61
CA GLU A 290 16.46 -47.33 10.39
C GLU A 290 15.52 -47.22 11.61
N GLU A 291 14.37 -47.89 11.55
CA GLU A 291 13.65 -48.25 12.76
C GLU A 291 14.57 -49.17 13.56
N GLN A 292 15.29 -48.60 14.52
CA GLN A 292 15.92 -49.38 15.58
C GLN A 292 14.80 -50.17 16.27
N PRO A 293 14.83 -51.51 16.27
CA PRO A 293 13.82 -52.29 16.99
C PRO A 293 13.98 -51.99 18.49
N ALA A 294 12.92 -51.43 19.07
CA ALA A 294 12.80 -51.16 20.48
C ALA A 294 13.23 -52.40 21.30
N ARG A 295 14.34 -52.27 22.02
CA ARG A 295 14.76 -53.23 23.04
C ARG A 295 13.66 -53.31 24.09
N LYS A 296 12.86 -54.38 24.04
CA LYS A 296 12.06 -54.81 25.18
C LYS A 296 13.02 -55.31 26.26
N HIS A 297 13.26 -54.48 27.27
CA HIS A 297 13.82 -54.95 28.53
C HIS A 297 12.67 -55.51 29.37
N PHE A 298 12.81 -56.79 29.69
CA PHE A 298 12.10 -57.52 30.74
C PHE A 298 12.39 -56.89 32.11
#